data_AF-A0A495I246-F1
#
_entry.id   AF-A0A495I246-F1
#
_cell.length_a   1.000
_cell.length_b   1.000
_cell.length_c   1.000
_cell.angle_alpha   90.00
_cell.angle_beta   90.00
_cell.angle_gamma   90.00
#
_symmetry.space_group_name_H-M   'P 1'
#
loop_
_entity.id
_entity.type
_entity.pdbx_description
1 polymer ?
#
loop_
_entity_poly.entity_id
_entity_poly.type
_entity_poly.pdbx_seq_one_letter_code
_entity_poly.pdbx_strand_id
1 'polypeptide(L)'
;MKFSKAVSLAVLAGAVATLAGCAYRSPIPLAENFELTVQPKVRSAGHWELVSNDVVAQTLSTLDKTGMAPGTQLHVALPPNPSAFDLAFRDFLITKLVQSGAPVLQDPGQALNVTYNTQVVRHNSPRPHFIPGQFTMIAAGLMAAYGLRHEHLDLQLLAALGATSLADYGASINSGGPTNTELILTTTVTRGGQYVARKTDVYYLENADTPLFMRPSYYKNVNMKVVSQ
;
A
#
# COMPACT_ATOMS: atom_id res chain seq x y z
N MET A 1 49.21 -22.93 16.21
CA MET A 1 47.85 -22.67 16.72
C MET A 1 46.92 -21.87 15.77
N LYS A 2 47.36 -21.42 14.58
CA LYS A 2 46.48 -20.69 13.62
C LYS A 2 45.72 -21.61 12.63
N PHE A 3 46.30 -22.75 12.27
CA PHE A 3 45.70 -23.71 11.33
C PHE A 3 44.48 -24.47 11.90
N SER A 4 44.53 -24.84 13.19
CA SER A 4 43.41 -25.52 13.85
C SER A 4 42.13 -24.66 13.91
N LYS A 5 42.26 -23.34 14.09
CA LYS A 5 41.11 -22.43 14.13
C LYS A 5 40.43 -22.28 12.77
N ALA A 6 41.21 -22.25 11.68
CA ALA A 6 40.68 -22.14 10.32
C ALA A 6 39.94 -23.41 9.86
N VAL A 7 40.47 -24.59 10.22
CA VAL A 7 39.82 -25.89 9.93
C VAL A 7 38.52 -26.03 10.72
N SER A 8 38.50 -25.66 12.01
CA SER A 8 37.28 -25.67 12.82
C SER A 8 36.19 -24.73 12.27
N LEU A 9 36.55 -23.54 11.77
CA LEU A 9 35.57 -22.61 11.19
C LEU A 9 34.96 -23.15 9.88
N ALA A 10 35.78 -23.76 9.02
CA ALA A 10 35.33 -24.33 7.75
C ALA A 10 34.40 -25.55 7.96
N VAL A 11 34.71 -26.39 8.94
CA VAL A 11 33.85 -27.54 9.31
C VAL A 11 32.52 -27.07 9.89
N LEU A 12 32.51 -26.01 10.72
CA LEU A 12 31.27 -25.44 11.25
C LEU A 12 30.39 -24.83 10.15
N ALA A 13 30.98 -24.07 9.22
CA ALA A 13 30.25 -23.48 8.10
C ALA A 13 29.67 -24.54 7.15
N GLY A 14 30.42 -25.61 6.88
CA GLY A 14 29.95 -26.75 6.10
C GLY A 14 28.79 -27.51 6.78
N ALA A 15 28.88 -27.73 8.09
CA ALA A 15 27.82 -28.40 8.84
C ALA A 15 26.50 -27.60 8.83
N VAL A 16 26.56 -26.28 8.99
CA VAL A 16 25.38 -25.40 8.93
C VAL A 16 24.73 -25.40 7.53
N ALA A 17 25.53 -25.40 6.46
CA ALA A 17 25.01 -25.43 5.10
C ALA A 17 24.27 -26.73 4.75
N THR A 18 24.67 -27.87 5.34
CA THR A 18 24.03 -29.17 5.07
C THR A 18 22.70 -29.39 5.80
N LEU A 19 22.40 -28.61 6.85
CA LEU A 19 21.16 -28.73 7.62
C LEU A 19 19.96 -28.01 6.98
N ALA A 20 20.19 -27.11 6.02
CA ALA A 20 19.13 -26.33 5.38
C ALA A 20 18.37 -27.09 4.25
N GLY A 21 18.82 -28.30 3.87
CA GLY A 21 18.32 -29.01 2.70
C GLY A 21 17.15 -29.99 2.93
N CYS A 22 16.84 -30.37 4.18
CA CYS A 22 15.94 -31.50 4.44
C CYS A 22 14.46 -31.12 4.73
N ALA A 23 14.10 -29.84 4.77
CA ALA A 23 12.76 -29.39 5.18
C ALA A 23 11.81 -29.03 4.02
N TYR A 24 12.23 -29.17 2.76
CA TYR A 24 11.47 -28.62 1.61
C TYR A 24 10.34 -29.52 1.07
N ARG A 25 10.15 -30.73 1.59
CA ARG A 25 9.07 -31.64 1.14
C ARG A 25 7.98 -31.77 2.19
N SER A 26 7.00 -30.86 2.14
CA SER A 26 5.73 -31.03 2.86
C SER A 26 4.72 -31.75 1.96
N PRO A 27 4.03 -32.81 2.43
CA PRO A 27 2.97 -33.48 1.68
C PRO A 27 1.66 -32.67 1.59
N ILE A 28 1.58 -31.53 2.27
CA ILE A 28 0.44 -30.62 2.26
C ILE A 28 0.90 -29.18 1.94
N PRO A 29 0.12 -28.41 1.17
CA PRO A 29 0.40 -26.99 0.93
C PRO A 29 0.52 -26.22 2.24
N LEU A 30 1.62 -25.49 2.41
CA LEU A 30 1.81 -24.60 3.53
C LEU A 30 1.22 -23.23 3.18
N ALA A 31 0.60 -22.57 4.16
CA ALA A 31 0.25 -21.17 4.01
C ALA A 31 1.54 -20.36 4.00
N GLU A 32 1.79 -19.65 2.91
CA GLU A 32 2.91 -18.74 2.76
C GLU A 32 2.39 -17.30 2.81
N ASN A 33 3.18 -16.41 3.41
CA ASN A 33 2.88 -14.98 3.34
C ASN A 33 3.29 -14.46 1.97
N PHE A 34 2.50 -13.56 1.40
CA PHE A 34 2.93 -12.82 0.21
C PHE A 34 4.23 -12.05 0.49
N GLU A 35 4.99 -11.80 -0.58
CA GLU A 35 6.13 -10.89 -0.53
C GLU A 35 5.70 -9.51 0.00
N LEU A 36 6.63 -8.82 0.67
CA LEU A 36 6.35 -7.50 1.22
C LEU A 36 6.09 -6.49 0.10
N THR A 37 4.86 -6.00 0.01
CA THR A 37 4.46 -4.95 -0.93
C THR A 37 4.16 -3.63 -0.22
N VAL A 38 4.53 -2.51 -0.84
CA VAL A 38 4.19 -1.16 -0.34
C VAL A 38 2.91 -0.69 -1.00
N GLN A 39 1.92 -0.32 -0.19
CA GLN A 39 0.66 0.27 -0.66
C GLN A 39 0.55 1.72 -0.17
N PRO A 40 0.24 2.68 -1.05
CA PRO A 40 0.09 4.07 -0.66
C PRO A 40 -1.15 4.27 0.22
N LYS A 41 -1.03 5.18 1.20
CA LYS A 41 -2.11 5.55 2.12
C LYS A 41 -2.65 6.94 1.79
N VAL A 42 -3.96 7.05 1.60
CA VAL A 42 -4.65 8.29 1.25
C VAL A 42 -5.10 9.00 2.53
N ARG A 43 -4.58 10.21 2.78
CA ARG A 43 -4.79 10.96 4.04
C ARG A 43 -5.18 12.43 3.85
N SER A 44 -5.26 12.90 2.61
CA SER A 44 -5.58 14.30 2.30
C SER A 44 -6.20 14.40 0.92
N ALA A 45 -6.90 15.50 0.67
CA ALA A 45 -7.37 15.83 -0.68
C ALA A 45 -6.21 15.93 -1.70
N GLY A 46 -5.02 16.34 -1.25
CA GLY A 46 -3.81 16.30 -2.09
C GLY A 46 -3.43 14.89 -2.53
N HIS A 47 -3.64 13.87 -1.70
CA HIS A 47 -3.44 12.48 -2.12
C HIS A 47 -4.49 12.03 -3.15
N TRP A 48 -5.72 12.58 -3.12
CA TRP A 48 -6.74 12.28 -4.13
C TRP A 48 -6.33 12.82 -5.50
N GLU A 49 -5.71 14.00 -5.55
CA GLU A 49 -5.15 14.55 -6.77
C GLU A 49 -4.05 13.65 -7.34
N LEU A 50 -3.12 13.17 -6.49
CA LEU A 50 -2.04 12.28 -6.92
C LEU A 50 -2.57 10.96 -7.49
N VAL A 51 -3.55 10.34 -6.82
CA VAL A 51 -4.22 9.12 -7.32
C VAL A 51 -4.92 9.40 -8.65
N SER A 52 -5.59 10.55 -8.78
CA SER A 52 -6.27 10.93 -10.02
C SER A 52 -5.30 11.11 -11.18
N ASN A 53 -4.14 11.73 -10.93
CA ASN A 53 -3.08 11.92 -11.92
C ASN A 53 -2.53 10.58 -12.43
N ASP A 54 -2.26 9.63 -11.51
CA ASP A 54 -1.80 8.29 -11.85
C ASP A 54 -2.85 7.53 -12.69
N VAL A 55 -4.11 7.57 -12.28
CA VAL A 55 -5.23 6.96 -13.02
C VAL A 55 -5.36 7.54 -14.42
N VAL A 56 -5.23 8.86 -14.59
CA VAL A 56 -5.27 9.52 -15.90
C VAL A 56 -4.10 9.08 -16.77
N ALA A 57 -2.87 9.12 -16.26
CA ALA A 57 -1.68 8.71 -17.00
C ALA A 57 -1.79 7.25 -17.50
N GLN A 58 -2.27 6.36 -16.64
CA GLN A 58 -2.46 4.95 -16.97
C GLN A 58 -3.61 4.73 -17.96
N THR A 59 -4.70 5.49 -17.82
CA THR A 59 -5.84 5.43 -18.74
C THR A 59 -5.40 5.84 -20.15
N LEU A 60 -4.73 6.99 -20.28
CA LEU A 60 -4.24 7.47 -21.58
C LEU A 60 -3.20 6.53 -22.18
N SER A 61 -2.27 6.00 -21.38
CA SER A 61 -1.30 4.99 -21.84
C SER A 61 -1.97 3.71 -22.34
N THR A 62 -3.05 3.26 -21.69
CA THR A 62 -3.80 2.08 -22.13
C THR A 62 -4.59 2.35 -23.41
N LEU A 63 -5.19 3.54 -23.54
CA LEU A 63 -5.88 3.95 -24.76
C LEU A 63 -4.93 4.02 -25.96
N ASP A 64 -3.72 4.55 -25.77
CA ASP A 64 -2.67 4.56 -26.79
C ASP A 64 -2.28 3.15 -27.22
N LYS A 65 -2.01 2.25 -26.25
CA LYS A 65 -1.69 0.84 -26.52
C LYS A 65 -2.80 0.06 -27.23
N THR A 66 -4.06 0.45 -27.04
CA THR A 66 -5.21 -0.18 -27.71
C THR A 66 -5.46 0.39 -29.11
N GLY A 67 -4.63 1.34 -29.57
CA GLY A 67 -4.71 1.93 -30.89
C GLY A 67 -5.83 2.97 -31.04
N MET A 68 -6.30 3.55 -29.94
CA MET A 68 -7.28 4.63 -30.00
C MET A 68 -6.65 5.88 -30.62
N ALA A 69 -7.37 6.50 -31.54
CA ALA A 69 -6.89 7.71 -32.21
C ALA A 69 -6.58 8.83 -31.19
N PRO A 70 -5.46 9.55 -31.34
CA PRO A 70 -5.21 10.77 -30.57
C PRO A 70 -6.39 11.74 -30.70
N GLY A 71 -6.78 12.37 -29.59
CA GLY A 71 -7.94 13.27 -29.58
C GLY A 71 -9.30 12.56 -29.53
N THR A 72 -9.33 11.25 -29.22
CA THR A 72 -10.60 10.57 -28.90
C THR A 72 -11.28 11.27 -27.73
N GLN A 73 -12.54 11.66 -27.92
CA GLN A 73 -13.33 12.36 -26.92
C GLN A 73 -13.67 11.43 -25.74
N LEU A 74 -13.48 11.92 -24.52
CA LEU A 74 -13.77 11.22 -23.28
C LEU A 74 -14.91 11.92 -22.54
N HIS A 75 -15.69 11.17 -21.79
CA HIS A 75 -16.66 11.71 -20.84
C HIS A 75 -16.45 11.00 -19.50
N VAL A 76 -16.30 11.78 -18.42
CA VAL A 76 -16.13 11.23 -17.06
C VAL A 76 -17.49 11.23 -16.37
N ALA A 77 -18.08 10.04 -16.21
CA ALA A 77 -19.35 9.88 -15.54
C ALA A 77 -19.18 9.79 -14.02
N LEU A 78 -20.16 10.34 -13.31
CA LEU A 78 -20.27 10.22 -11.86
C LEU A 78 -21.02 8.91 -11.52
N PRO A 79 -20.58 8.15 -10.49
CA PRO A 79 -21.30 6.97 -10.05
C PRO A 79 -22.67 7.34 -9.44
N PRO A 80 -23.64 6.42 -9.43
CA PRO A 80 -24.92 6.65 -8.76
C PRO A 80 -24.69 6.78 -7.24
N ASN A 81 -25.25 7.83 -6.63
CA ASN A 81 -25.06 8.19 -5.22
C ASN A 81 -23.58 8.36 -4.85
N PRO A 82 -22.91 9.39 -5.39
CA PRO A 82 -21.48 9.60 -5.19
C PRO A 82 -21.15 9.91 -3.71
N SER A 83 -20.02 9.40 -3.26
CA SER A 83 -19.39 9.82 -2.01
C SER A 83 -18.70 11.19 -2.17
N ALA A 84 -18.21 11.76 -1.07
CA ALA A 84 -17.43 13.00 -1.10
C ALA A 84 -16.14 12.83 -1.92
N PHE A 85 -15.48 11.68 -1.78
CA PHE A 85 -14.36 11.30 -2.62
C PHE A 85 -14.77 11.23 -4.10
N ASP A 86 -15.88 10.57 -4.44
CA ASP A 86 -16.28 10.41 -5.84
C ASP A 86 -16.51 11.75 -6.54
N LEU A 87 -17.08 12.74 -5.84
CA LEU A 87 -17.28 14.09 -6.38
C LEU A 87 -15.94 14.76 -6.70
N ALA A 88 -15.03 14.84 -5.72
CA ALA A 88 -13.73 15.47 -5.90
C ALA A 88 -12.86 14.72 -6.92
N PHE A 89 -12.93 13.39 -6.90
CA PHE A 89 -12.18 12.53 -7.81
C PHE A 89 -12.58 12.77 -9.27
N ARG A 90 -13.88 12.94 -9.56
CA ARG A 90 -14.34 13.30 -10.92
C ARG A 90 -13.70 14.60 -11.40
N ASP A 91 -13.72 15.63 -10.55
CA ASP A 91 -13.21 16.95 -10.92
C ASP A 91 -11.70 16.92 -11.16
N PHE A 92 -10.96 16.17 -10.33
CA PHE A 92 -9.53 15.93 -10.58
C PHE A 92 -9.28 15.15 -11.87
N LEU A 93 -10.05 14.10 -12.17
CA LEU A 93 -9.91 13.35 -13.41
C LEU A 93 -10.12 14.26 -14.64
N ILE A 94 -11.20 15.05 -14.64
CA ILE A 94 -11.47 16.00 -15.74
C ILE A 94 -10.33 17.00 -15.88
N THR A 95 -9.89 17.59 -14.76
CA THR A 95 -8.79 18.56 -14.75
C THR A 95 -7.51 17.97 -15.32
N LYS A 96 -7.10 16.76 -14.87
CA LYS A 96 -5.87 16.11 -15.33
C LYS A 96 -5.95 15.62 -16.76
N LEU A 97 -7.12 15.16 -17.23
CA LEU A 97 -7.33 14.79 -18.63
C LEU A 97 -7.16 16.00 -19.55
N VAL A 98 -7.79 17.13 -19.22
CA VAL A 98 -7.68 18.38 -19.98
C VAL A 98 -6.25 18.91 -19.97
N GLN A 99 -5.58 18.89 -18.81
CA GLN A 99 -4.16 19.27 -18.70
C GLN A 99 -3.24 18.36 -19.53
N SER A 100 -3.62 17.10 -19.72
CA SER A 100 -2.90 16.14 -20.56
C SER A 100 -3.25 16.24 -22.06
N GLY A 101 -4.08 17.21 -22.46
CA GLY A 101 -4.49 17.43 -23.84
C GLY A 101 -5.58 16.48 -24.37
N ALA A 102 -6.20 15.68 -23.50
CA ALA A 102 -7.32 14.82 -23.89
C ALA A 102 -8.63 15.64 -23.96
N PRO A 103 -9.40 15.57 -25.06
CA PRO A 103 -10.67 16.27 -25.15
C PRO A 103 -11.72 15.59 -24.26
N VAL A 104 -12.28 16.35 -23.32
CA VAL A 104 -13.32 15.88 -22.39
C VAL A 104 -14.63 16.59 -22.66
N LEU A 105 -15.71 15.83 -22.87
CA LEU A 105 -17.07 16.35 -23.04
C LEU A 105 -17.80 16.41 -21.70
N GLN A 106 -18.68 17.40 -21.56
CA GLN A 106 -19.61 17.48 -20.43
C GLN A 106 -20.73 16.45 -20.51
N ASP A 107 -21.20 16.16 -21.73
CA ASP A 107 -22.26 15.18 -22.00
C ASP A 107 -21.70 13.90 -22.63
N PRO A 108 -22.30 12.72 -22.39
CA PRO A 108 -21.77 11.43 -22.82
C PRO A 108 -21.70 11.25 -24.34
N GLY A 109 -22.62 11.85 -25.12
CA GLY A 109 -22.58 11.92 -26.58
C GLY A 109 -22.11 10.62 -27.27
N GLN A 110 -21.12 10.75 -28.16
CA GLN A 110 -20.38 9.64 -28.79
C GLN A 110 -18.98 9.43 -28.16
N ALA A 111 -18.74 10.00 -26.98
CA ALA A 111 -17.45 9.91 -26.30
C ALA A 111 -17.23 8.53 -25.70
N LEU A 112 -15.95 8.20 -25.43
CA LEU A 112 -15.64 7.08 -24.56
C LEU A 112 -16.08 7.40 -23.14
N ASN A 113 -16.85 6.50 -22.55
CA ASN A 113 -17.36 6.70 -21.20
C ASN A 113 -16.34 6.17 -20.18
N VAL A 114 -15.75 7.10 -19.43
CA VAL A 114 -14.85 6.85 -18.31
C VAL A 114 -15.68 6.81 -17.03
N THR A 115 -15.75 5.64 -16.41
CA THR A 115 -16.45 5.41 -15.15
C THR A 115 -15.46 4.89 -14.11
N TYR A 116 -15.77 5.11 -12.84
CA TYR A 116 -14.98 4.57 -11.75
C TYR A 116 -15.89 4.05 -10.64
N ASN A 117 -15.39 3.07 -9.90
CA ASN A 117 -16.10 2.46 -8.79
C ASN A 117 -15.16 2.27 -7.61
N THR A 118 -15.60 2.75 -6.46
CA THR A 118 -14.93 2.67 -5.16
C THR A 118 -15.57 1.59 -4.31
N GLN A 119 -14.75 0.71 -3.71
CA GLN A 119 -15.20 -0.26 -2.73
C GLN A 119 -14.30 -0.19 -1.50
N VAL A 120 -14.90 -0.05 -0.33
CA VAL A 120 -14.18 -0.04 0.94
C VAL A 120 -14.21 -1.45 1.52
N VAL A 121 -13.03 -1.99 1.86
CA VAL A 121 -12.86 -3.28 2.51
C VAL A 121 -12.21 -3.06 3.86
N ARG A 122 -12.83 -3.58 4.91
CA ARG A 122 -12.28 -3.54 6.28
C ARG A 122 -11.87 -4.94 6.71
N HIS A 123 -10.61 -5.07 7.11
CA HIS A 123 -10.01 -6.26 7.67
C HIS A 123 -10.08 -6.19 9.20
N ASN A 124 -10.56 -7.26 9.83
CA ASN A 124 -10.65 -7.34 11.30
C ASN A 124 -9.47 -8.11 11.93
N SER A 125 -8.55 -8.63 11.11
CA SER A 125 -7.36 -9.32 11.58
C SER A 125 -6.37 -8.36 12.24
N PRO A 126 -5.62 -8.78 13.28
CA PRO A 126 -4.55 -7.96 13.87
C PRO A 126 -3.53 -7.52 12.81
N ARG A 127 -3.14 -6.25 12.86
CA ARG A 127 -2.10 -5.65 12.01
C ARG A 127 -1.03 -5.05 12.95
N PRO A 128 0.00 -5.82 13.34
CA PRO A 128 1.04 -5.29 14.22
C PRO A 128 1.77 -4.12 13.54
N HIS A 129 2.23 -3.16 14.34
CA HIS A 129 3.05 -2.06 13.82
C HIS A 129 4.35 -2.62 13.26
N PHE A 130 4.73 -2.17 12.08
CA PHE A 130 6.05 -2.45 11.54
C PHE A 130 7.07 -1.49 12.17
N ILE A 131 7.96 -2.02 13.01
CA ILE A 131 9.07 -1.25 13.57
C ILE A 131 10.30 -1.50 12.68
N PRO A 132 10.74 -0.53 11.87
CA PRO A 132 11.93 -0.70 11.05
C PRO A 132 13.12 -0.85 11.98
N GLY A 133 13.80 -2.00 11.99
CA GLY A 133 14.93 -2.28 12.88
C GLY A 133 16.28 -1.75 12.39
N GLN A 134 16.30 -0.74 11.51
CA GLN A 134 17.52 -0.34 10.80
C GLN A 134 18.60 0.18 11.76
N PHE A 135 18.23 1.03 12.73
CA PHE A 135 19.18 1.56 13.70
C PHE A 135 19.66 0.46 14.64
N THR A 136 18.75 -0.39 15.12
CA THR A 136 19.08 -1.54 15.97
C THR A 136 20.01 -2.51 15.26
N MET A 137 19.77 -2.81 13.97
CA MET A 137 20.62 -3.71 13.17
C MET A 137 22.04 -3.18 13.02
N ILE A 138 22.22 -1.89 12.73
CA ILE A 138 23.54 -1.27 12.63
C ILE A 138 24.25 -1.28 13.99
N ALA A 139 23.56 -0.87 15.05
CA ALA A 139 24.14 -0.84 16.39
C ALA A 139 24.50 -2.24 16.90
N ALA A 140 23.67 -3.25 16.62
CA ALA A 140 23.95 -4.65 16.94
C ALA A 140 25.17 -5.17 16.16
N GLY A 141 25.28 -4.82 14.87
CA GLY A 141 26.44 -5.17 14.04
C GLY A 141 27.75 -4.56 14.56
N LEU A 142 27.73 -3.28 14.93
CA LEU A 142 28.88 -2.60 15.54
C LEU A 142 29.23 -3.19 16.91
N MET A 143 28.22 -3.47 17.73
CA MET A 143 28.40 -4.12 19.03
C MET A 143 29.06 -5.50 18.89
N ALA A 144 28.61 -6.32 17.94
CA ALA A 144 29.20 -7.63 17.67
C ALA A 144 30.67 -7.51 17.23
N ALA A 145 30.98 -6.56 16.34
CA ALA A 145 32.36 -6.29 15.91
C ALA A 145 33.25 -5.83 17.07
N TYR A 146 32.73 -4.98 17.96
CA TYR A 146 33.43 -4.52 19.15
C TYR A 146 33.69 -5.65 20.15
N GLY A 147 32.68 -6.48 20.43
CA GLY A 147 32.78 -7.62 21.34
C GLY A 147 33.78 -8.68 20.87
N LEU A 148 33.86 -8.94 19.55
CA LEU A 148 34.89 -9.81 18.97
C LEU A 148 36.32 -9.29 19.19
N ARG A 149 36.50 -7.97 19.30
CA ARG A 149 37.82 -7.35 19.48
C ARG A 149 38.23 -7.22 20.94
N HIS A 150 37.28 -6.95 21.84
CA HIS A 150 37.59 -6.60 23.22
C HIS A 150 37.09 -7.62 24.25
N GLU A 151 36.37 -8.66 23.83
CA GLU A 151 35.87 -9.77 24.67
C GLU A 151 34.90 -9.37 25.81
N HIS A 152 34.44 -8.11 25.84
CA HIS A 152 33.42 -7.65 26.79
C HIS A 152 32.46 -6.65 26.14
N LEU A 153 31.21 -6.68 26.60
CA LEU A 153 30.18 -5.69 26.29
C LEU A 153 30.08 -4.75 27.50
N ASP A 154 30.10 -3.44 27.26
CA ASP A 154 29.95 -2.45 28.31
C ASP A 154 28.51 -1.87 28.35
N LEU A 155 28.23 -1.13 29.42
CA LEU A 155 26.94 -0.49 29.63
C LEU A 155 26.64 0.58 28.56
N GLN A 156 27.67 1.25 28.01
CA GLN A 156 27.47 2.28 26.99
C GLN A 156 26.95 1.68 25.68
N LEU A 157 27.48 0.53 25.31
CA LEU A 157 27.08 -0.22 24.12
C LEU A 157 25.65 -0.76 24.27
N LEU A 158 25.29 -1.26 25.45
CA LEU A 158 23.92 -1.67 25.77
C LEU A 158 22.95 -0.47 25.78
N ALA A 159 23.36 0.66 26.34
CA ALA A 159 22.57 1.89 26.31
C ALA A 159 22.37 2.40 24.87
N ALA A 160 23.38 2.28 24.02
CA ALA A 160 23.28 2.62 22.61
C ALA A 160 22.27 1.73 21.86
N LEU A 161 22.27 0.41 22.10
CA LEU A 161 21.23 -0.48 21.57
C LEU A 161 19.83 -0.07 22.01
N GLY A 162 19.66 0.21 23.30
CA GLY A 162 18.39 0.70 23.85
C GLY A 162 17.92 1.98 23.16
N ALA A 163 18.81 2.95 23.00
CA ALA A 163 18.52 4.20 22.29
C ALA A 163 18.14 3.96 20.82
N THR A 164 18.81 3.05 20.11
CA THR A 164 18.46 2.72 18.72
C THR A 164 17.10 2.03 18.59
N SER A 165 16.71 1.20 19.58
CA SER A 165 15.37 0.61 19.59
C SER A 165 14.26 1.64 19.76
N LEU A 166 14.50 2.69 20.56
CA LEU A 166 13.59 3.82 20.69
C LEU A 166 13.55 4.67 19.42
N ALA A 167 14.68 4.83 18.74
CA ALA A 167 14.76 5.52 17.45
C ALA A 167 13.98 4.76 16.36
N ASP A 168 14.14 3.44 16.29
CA ASP A 168 13.38 2.56 15.39
C ASP A 168 11.87 2.62 15.68
N TYR A 169 11.47 2.63 16.96
CA TYR A 169 10.07 2.84 17.36
C TYR A 169 9.55 4.23 16.95
N GLY A 170 10.34 5.29 17.16
CA GLY A 170 10.04 6.65 16.71
C GLY A 170 9.95 6.79 15.19
N ALA A 171 10.69 6.00 14.43
CA ALA A 171 10.55 5.92 12.98
C ALA A 171 9.26 5.18 12.57
N SER A 172 8.89 4.12 13.28
CA SER A 172 7.67 3.32 13.05
C SER A 172 6.38 4.13 13.13
N ILE A 173 6.24 5.01 14.13
CA ILE A 173 5.03 5.85 14.29
C ILE A 173 4.77 6.76 13.09
N ASN A 174 5.82 7.11 12.33
CA ASN A 174 5.72 7.96 11.16
C ASN A 174 5.56 7.16 9.85
N SER A 175 5.64 5.83 9.89
CA SER A 175 5.62 4.96 8.70
C SER A 175 4.21 4.60 8.18
N GLY A 176 3.16 5.28 8.66
CA GLY A 176 1.79 5.08 8.17
C GLY A 176 0.85 4.31 9.09
N GLY A 177 1.39 3.66 10.13
CA GLY A 177 0.66 2.88 11.13
C GLY A 177 -0.05 1.64 10.57
N PRO A 178 -0.70 0.83 11.42
CA PRO A 178 -1.52 -0.30 10.99
C PRO A 178 -2.61 0.17 10.03
N THR A 179 -2.74 -0.53 8.91
CA THR A 179 -3.78 -0.28 7.93
C THR A 179 -4.71 -1.49 7.85
N ASN A 180 -5.94 -1.25 8.25
CA ASN A 180 -7.00 -2.26 8.32
C ASN A 180 -8.16 -1.95 7.35
N THR A 181 -8.13 -0.79 6.70
CA THR A 181 -9.15 -0.40 5.73
C THR A 181 -8.48 -0.11 4.39
N GLU A 182 -8.98 -0.75 3.34
CA GLU A 182 -8.50 -0.65 1.96
C GLU A 182 -9.60 -0.09 1.08
N LEU A 183 -9.21 0.70 0.08
CA LEU A 183 -10.03 1.18 -1.01
C LEU A 183 -9.61 0.44 -2.29
N ILE A 184 -10.55 -0.28 -2.88
CA ILE A 184 -10.43 -0.81 -4.24
C ILE A 184 -11.03 0.23 -5.18
N LEU A 185 -10.19 0.83 -6.02
CA LEU A 185 -10.58 1.78 -7.05
C LEU A 185 -10.50 1.10 -8.41
N THR A 186 -11.63 0.98 -9.10
CA THR A 186 -11.67 0.43 -10.45
C THR A 186 -12.07 1.50 -11.43
N THR A 187 -11.18 1.85 -12.34
CA THR A 187 -11.43 2.78 -13.45
C THR A 187 -11.68 1.98 -14.73
N THR A 188 -12.70 2.38 -15.47
CA THR A 188 -13.18 1.67 -16.66
C THR A 188 -13.45 2.67 -17.77
N VAL A 189 -12.94 2.40 -18.96
CA VAL A 189 -13.28 3.11 -20.19
C VAL A 189 -14.07 2.18 -21.09
N THR A 190 -15.22 2.64 -21.54
CA THR A 190 -16.12 1.85 -22.39
C THR A 190 -16.51 2.59 -23.68
N ARG A 191 -16.78 1.82 -24.73
CA ARG A 191 -17.35 2.28 -26.00
C ARG A 191 -18.52 1.38 -26.37
N GLY A 192 -19.75 1.89 -26.41
CA GLY A 192 -20.92 1.09 -26.82
C GLY A 192 -21.10 -0.22 -26.03
N GLY A 193 -20.76 -0.22 -24.73
CA GLY A 193 -20.81 -1.42 -23.87
C GLY A 193 -19.56 -2.30 -23.88
N GLN A 194 -18.60 -2.08 -24.79
CA GLN A 194 -17.32 -2.78 -24.79
C GLN A 194 -16.33 -2.14 -23.81
N TYR A 195 -15.63 -2.94 -23.02
CA TYR A 195 -14.48 -2.50 -22.23
C TYR A 195 -13.29 -2.24 -23.15
N VAL A 196 -12.85 -0.99 -23.21
CA VAL A 196 -11.66 -0.57 -23.97
C VAL A 196 -10.44 -0.59 -23.07
N ALA A 197 -10.58 -0.06 -21.86
CA ALA A 197 -9.55 -0.09 -20.83
C ALA A 197 -10.22 -0.33 -19.49
N ARG A 198 -9.58 -1.10 -18.62
CA ARG A 198 -10.05 -1.30 -17.25
C ARG A 198 -8.86 -1.56 -16.35
N LYS A 199 -8.79 -0.86 -15.23
CA LYS A 199 -7.74 -1.06 -14.24
C LYS A 199 -8.32 -0.98 -12.83
N THR A 200 -7.78 -1.81 -11.95
CA THR A 200 -8.15 -1.89 -10.54
C THR A 200 -6.90 -1.69 -9.70
N ASP A 201 -6.92 -0.69 -8.85
CA ASP A 201 -5.85 -0.35 -7.91
C ASP A 201 -6.37 -0.41 -6.48
N VAL A 202 -5.46 -0.69 -5.53
CA VAL A 202 -5.79 -0.83 -4.11
C VAL A 202 -4.96 0.17 -3.30
N TYR A 203 -5.64 0.91 -2.43
CA TYR A 203 -5.04 1.95 -1.59
C TYR A 203 -5.43 1.73 -0.13
N TYR A 204 -4.54 2.08 0.80
CA TYR A 204 -4.92 2.12 2.21
C TYR A 204 -5.66 3.41 2.55
N LEU A 205 -6.68 3.28 3.41
CA LEU A 205 -7.40 4.40 4.00
C LEU A 205 -7.04 4.56 5.47
N GLU A 206 -7.16 5.79 5.97
CA GLU A 206 -7.26 6.01 7.40
C GLU A 206 -8.67 5.64 7.86
N ASN A 207 -8.79 4.98 9.02
CA ASN A 207 -10.08 4.52 9.51
C ASN A 207 -11.06 5.68 9.72
N ALA A 208 -10.55 6.78 10.27
CA ALA A 208 -11.33 7.98 10.53
C ALA A 208 -11.89 8.61 9.24
N ASP A 209 -11.22 8.42 8.10
CA ASP A 209 -11.57 9.03 6.83
C ASP A 209 -12.47 8.14 5.96
N THR A 210 -12.68 6.89 6.37
CA THR A 210 -13.55 5.92 5.68
C THR A 210 -14.91 6.49 5.24
N PRO A 211 -15.62 7.29 6.08
CA PRO A 211 -16.91 7.88 5.68
C PRO A 211 -16.85 8.76 4.42
N LEU A 212 -15.68 9.32 4.06
CA LEU A 212 -15.52 10.14 2.85
C LEU A 212 -15.62 9.33 1.55
N PHE A 213 -15.35 8.02 1.63
CA PHE A 213 -15.33 7.08 0.51
C PHE A 213 -16.58 6.18 0.45
N MET A 214 -17.36 6.16 1.53
CA MET A 214 -18.59 5.40 1.57
C MET A 214 -19.70 6.19 0.86
N ARG A 215 -20.46 5.51 0.01
CA ARG A 215 -21.69 6.09 -0.53
C ARG A 215 -22.61 6.43 0.63
N PRO A 216 -23.32 7.58 0.60
CA PRO A 216 -24.32 7.91 1.61
C PRO A 216 -25.38 6.81 1.64
N SER A 217 -25.22 5.86 2.56
CA SER A 217 -26.32 5.01 2.96
C SER A 217 -27.21 5.93 3.77
N TYR A 218 -28.47 6.12 3.39
CA TYR A 218 -29.44 6.85 4.18
C TYR A 218 -29.19 6.55 5.66
N TYR A 219 -28.73 7.55 6.42
CA TYR A 219 -28.56 7.44 7.86
C TYR A 219 -29.91 7.03 8.43
N LYS A 220 -30.11 5.73 8.70
CA LYS A 220 -31.20 5.29 9.55
C LYS A 220 -30.80 5.73 10.95
N ASN A 221 -31.40 6.82 11.42
CA ASN A 221 -31.34 7.21 12.82
C ASN A 221 -31.81 6.01 13.66
N VAL A 222 -30.87 5.26 14.24
CA VAL A 222 -31.21 4.28 15.26
C VAL A 222 -31.34 5.08 16.56
N ASN A 223 -32.56 5.31 17.00
CA ASN A 223 -32.81 5.82 18.35
C ASN A 223 -32.26 4.80 19.35
N MET A 224 -31.06 5.04 19.88
CA MET A 224 -30.54 4.26 20.99
C MET A 224 -31.26 4.70 22.26
N LYS A 225 -32.14 3.85 22.77
CA LYS A 225 -32.75 4.04 24.10
C LYS A 225 -31.65 3.80 25.14
N VAL A 226 -31.19 4.86 25.78
CA VAL A 226 -30.31 4.74 26.95
C VAL A 226 -31.13 4.10 28.06
N VAL A 227 -30.76 2.88 28.45
CA VAL A 227 -31.30 2.23 29.64
C VAL A 227 -30.32 2.53 30.76
N SER A 228 -30.69 3.41 31.68
CA SER A 228 -29.98 3.56 32.95
C SER A 228 -30.20 2.29 33.77
N GLN A 229 -29.11 1.66 34.21
CA GLN A 229 -29.15 0.69 35.31
C GLN A 229 -29.32 1.42 36.64
#